data_AF-A0A9W6WGU5-F1
#
_entry.id   AF-A0A9W6WGU5-F1
#
_cell.length_a   1.000
_cell.length_b   1.000
_cell.length_c   1.000
_cell.angle_alpha   90.00
_cell.angle_beta   90.00
_cell.angle_gamma   90.00
#
_symmetry.space_group_name_H-M   'P 1'
#
loop_
_entity.id
_entity.type
_entity.pdbx_description
1 polymer ?
#
loop_
_entity_poly.entity_id
_entity_poly.type
_entity_poly.pdbx_seq_one_letter_code
_entity_poly.pdbx_strand_id
1 'polypeptide(L)'
;MHVNDETGEVDLIPLKHEREHVARIPKYKHKSEPASKSDENGGSDGVKETGENPEPQFDFKPIDDDEIMKAFNYGSSVIPVTDLLNESLKFPSFTGIDIISLEDKSSIPPWYYQGESVLLVTPENASDRDKRAFNLLTQAMLKLDYVAITRYVQKRNATIKIATLTPVKILTEDSKHYEPQLEQEEDVKRKFDDIENDDNESAVTSTGPKDYYGFVLVKLPFKEDEKIADFMKISGVFGVDKFAKKETHPDEEMMAYMDEFVNSMDLDNLMNLELQHAKDAEEQEEEPEEQIKNPYGREDVFVELNEFDTALPIARRKGLEFQSYGRETFNDITRKILALNSPRIHIVTRLLKDIVIRFIKIAVSEAESTGESEDHESATTPLLHRLISDDVKKANAENRLSVVDEIIESIKAENMDSSSGNLFIPDLVQKLDSASFSALVSNMARLFDVQYNPESEKKDAGKRRGRNSDGQDDEDAGEEEALPSIDDIFNMF
;
A
#
# COMPACT_ATOMS: atom_id res chain seq x y z
N MET A 1 3.50 -27.22 4.29
CA MET A 1 2.34 -28.10 4.10
C MET A 1 2.70 -29.46 4.68
N HIS A 2 2.84 -29.54 6.01
CA HIS A 2 3.29 -30.75 6.67
C HIS A 2 2.19 -31.81 6.62
N VAL A 3 2.41 -32.89 5.88
CA VAL A 3 1.52 -34.05 5.91
C VAL A 3 1.91 -34.90 7.11
N ASN A 4 0.98 -35.09 8.04
CA ASN A 4 1.21 -35.96 9.18
C ASN A 4 0.96 -37.41 8.74
N ASP A 5 2.03 -38.20 8.60
CA ASP A 5 1.96 -39.55 7.99
C ASP A 5 1.07 -40.54 8.77
N GLU A 6 0.77 -40.26 10.05
CA GLU A 6 -0.11 -41.09 10.88
C GLU A 6 -1.61 -40.77 10.69
N THR A 7 -1.96 -39.51 10.42
CA THR A 7 -3.37 -39.06 10.33
C THR A 7 -3.82 -38.74 8.90
N GLY A 8 -2.88 -38.57 7.98
CA GLY A 8 -3.15 -38.07 6.62
C GLY A 8 -3.59 -36.59 6.58
N GLU A 9 -3.52 -35.90 7.71
CA GLU A 9 -3.89 -34.48 7.84
C GLU A 9 -2.77 -33.60 7.27
N VAL A 10 -3.16 -32.56 6.53
CA VAL A 10 -2.23 -31.70 5.78
C VAL A 10 -2.21 -30.31 6.40
N ASP A 11 -1.16 -30.00 7.15
CA ASP A 11 -1.01 -28.73 7.85
C ASP A 11 -0.25 -27.70 7.03
N LEU A 12 -0.92 -26.63 6.60
CA LEU A 12 -0.24 -25.45 6.06
C LEU A 12 0.41 -24.68 7.21
N ILE A 13 1.74 -24.60 7.25
CA ILE A 13 2.47 -23.77 8.22
C ILE A 13 2.53 -22.34 7.67
N PRO A 14 1.80 -21.36 8.22
CA PRO A 14 1.93 -19.97 7.81
C PRO A 14 3.27 -19.42 8.35
N LEU A 15 4.18 -19.06 7.46
CA LEU A 15 5.39 -18.33 7.83
C LEU A 15 5.10 -16.83 7.91
N LYS A 16 5.75 -16.17 8.86
CA LYS A 16 5.68 -14.72 9.05
C LYS A 16 6.43 -14.03 7.90
N HIS A 17 5.72 -13.35 7.02
CA HIS A 17 6.31 -12.27 6.25
C HIS A 17 6.23 -10.97 7.06
N GLU A 18 7.38 -10.31 7.19
CA GLU A 18 7.43 -8.92 7.64
C GLU A 18 6.70 -8.08 6.58
N ARG A 19 5.53 -7.56 6.96
CA ARG A 19 4.82 -6.59 6.13
C ARG A 19 5.59 -5.29 6.17
N GLU A 20 5.62 -4.59 5.04
CA GLU A 20 5.81 -3.15 5.01
C GLU A 20 4.83 -2.51 6.02
N HIS A 21 5.39 -1.94 7.08
CA HIS A 21 4.62 -1.24 8.09
C HIS A 21 4.05 0.02 7.43
N VAL A 22 2.74 0.04 7.14
CA VAL A 22 2.02 1.30 6.92
C VAL A 22 2.21 2.14 8.19
N ALA A 23 3.09 3.13 8.12
CA ALA A 23 3.43 4.00 9.23
C ALA A 23 2.16 4.72 9.71
N ARG A 24 1.54 4.20 10.77
CA ARG A 24 0.44 4.88 11.45
C ARG A 24 1.06 5.96 12.32
N ILE A 25 0.79 7.22 11.96
CA ILE A 25 1.18 8.40 12.74
C ILE A 25 0.62 8.22 14.17
N PRO A 26 1.44 8.29 15.22
CA PRO A 26 0.98 8.14 16.59
C PRO A 26 -0.01 9.27 16.95
N LYS A 27 -1.11 8.91 17.62
CA LYS A 27 -2.12 9.88 18.08
C LYS A 27 -1.53 10.74 19.21
N TYR A 28 -1.50 12.05 19.01
CA TYR A 28 -1.04 13.02 20.01
C TYR A 28 -2.11 13.27 21.08
N LYS A 29 -1.73 13.24 22.36
CA LYS A 29 -2.55 13.79 23.46
C LYS A 29 -2.49 15.33 23.36
N HIS A 30 -3.63 15.99 23.11
CA HIS A 30 -3.74 17.44 23.26
C HIS A 30 -3.46 17.80 24.72
N LYS A 31 -2.36 18.50 24.99
CA LYS A 31 -2.20 19.25 26.24
C LYS A 31 -3.05 20.51 26.09
N SER A 32 -4.15 20.60 26.82
CA SER A 32 -4.88 21.86 27.00
C SER A 32 -3.96 22.86 27.69
N GLU A 33 -3.76 24.03 27.10
CA GLU A 33 -3.04 25.14 27.74
C GLU A 33 -3.80 25.62 28.98
N PRO A 34 -3.11 26.03 30.05
CA PRO A 34 -3.76 26.57 31.25
C PRO A 34 -4.43 27.90 30.92
N ALA A 35 -5.74 27.97 31.19
CA ALA A 35 -6.57 29.16 31.04
C ALA A 35 -5.94 30.38 31.74
N SER A 36 -5.68 31.44 30.97
CA SER A 36 -5.29 32.74 31.47
C SER A 36 -6.45 33.34 32.27
N LYS A 37 -6.17 33.71 33.53
CA LYS A 37 -7.07 34.53 34.34
C LYS A 37 -7.08 35.95 33.76
N SER A 38 -8.24 36.41 33.30
CA SER A 38 -8.48 37.82 32.99
C SER A 38 -9.35 38.45 34.07
N ASP A 39 -8.87 39.59 34.56
CA ASP A 39 -9.34 40.38 35.69
C ASP A 39 -10.72 41.03 35.49
N GLU A 40 -11.32 41.33 36.64
CA GLU A 40 -12.53 42.11 36.87
C GLU A 40 -12.37 43.59 36.45
N ASN A 41 -13.24 44.12 35.58
CA ASN A 41 -14.02 45.35 35.80
C ASN A 41 -14.70 45.88 34.53
N GLY A 42 -15.93 46.41 34.69
CA GLY A 42 -16.48 47.42 33.78
C GLY A 42 -17.88 47.09 33.24
N GLY A 43 -18.92 47.50 33.95
CA GLY A 43 -20.30 47.35 33.55
C GLY A 43 -20.70 48.18 32.33
N SER A 44 -21.64 47.63 31.56
CA SER A 44 -22.57 48.43 30.77
C SER A 44 -23.90 47.68 30.65
N ASP A 45 -24.96 48.36 31.10
CA ASP A 45 -26.35 47.91 30.97
C ASP A 45 -26.74 47.93 29.49
N GLY A 46 -26.87 46.74 28.90
CA GLY A 46 -27.35 46.54 27.54
C GLY A 46 -28.30 45.35 27.53
N VAL A 47 -29.60 45.65 27.58
CA VAL A 47 -30.69 44.68 27.36
C VAL A 47 -30.49 44.06 25.98
N LYS A 48 -30.07 42.79 25.95
CA LYS A 48 -30.02 41.95 24.74
C LYS A 48 -30.94 40.74 24.92
N GLU A 49 -31.67 40.50 23.84
CA GLU A 49 -32.77 39.57 23.71
C GLU A 49 -32.37 38.14 24.07
N THR A 50 -33.11 37.57 25.01
CA THR A 50 -32.97 36.21 25.53
C THR A 50 -33.66 35.22 24.60
N GLY A 51 -32.88 34.47 23.83
CA GLY A 51 -33.37 33.36 22.99
C GLY A 51 -32.33 32.30 22.65
N GLU A 52 -31.14 32.34 23.27
CA GLU A 52 -30.12 31.30 23.13
C GLU A 52 -30.14 30.47 24.41
N ASN A 53 -30.52 29.19 24.29
CA ASN A 53 -30.32 28.21 25.36
C ASN A 53 -28.81 28.22 25.68
N PRO A 54 -28.36 28.68 26.86
CA PRO A 54 -26.95 28.64 27.18
C PRO A 54 -26.54 27.18 27.13
N GLU A 55 -25.61 26.85 26.22
CA GLU A 55 -25.00 25.54 26.18
C GLU A 55 -24.50 25.23 27.60
N PRO A 56 -24.83 24.05 28.16
CA PRO A 56 -24.41 23.71 29.50
C PRO A 56 -22.88 23.84 29.60
N GLN A 57 -22.42 24.80 30.38
CA GLN A 57 -21.00 24.94 30.72
C GLN A 57 -20.62 23.72 31.56
N PHE A 58 -19.94 22.75 30.93
CA PHE A 58 -19.43 21.58 31.61
C PHE A 58 -18.08 21.93 32.24
N ASP A 59 -18.01 21.86 33.58
CA ASP A 59 -16.73 21.96 34.31
C ASP A 59 -15.93 20.68 34.07
N PHE A 60 -14.86 20.77 33.28
CA PHE A 60 -13.94 19.66 33.05
C PHE A 60 -13.04 19.45 34.27
N LYS A 61 -13.31 18.39 35.03
CA LYS A 61 -12.41 17.91 36.09
C LYS A 61 -11.46 16.84 35.53
N PRO A 62 -10.13 16.99 35.64
CA PRO A 62 -9.21 15.93 35.25
C PRO A 62 -9.38 14.72 36.18
N ILE A 63 -9.38 13.53 35.60
CA ILE A 63 -9.55 12.23 36.26
C ILE A 63 -8.26 11.42 36.03
N ASP A 64 -7.80 10.69 37.03
CA ASP A 64 -6.62 9.83 36.92
C ASP A 64 -6.93 8.56 36.10
N ASP A 65 -5.94 8.08 35.34
CA ASP A 65 -6.11 6.91 34.45
C ASP A 65 -6.53 5.63 35.22
N ASP A 66 -6.21 5.52 36.52
CA ASP A 66 -6.58 4.40 37.40
C ASP A 66 -8.07 4.40 37.79
N GLU A 67 -8.73 5.57 37.72
CA GLU A 67 -10.18 5.70 37.97
C GLU A 67 -10.99 5.36 36.70
N ILE A 68 -10.33 5.20 35.55
CA ILE A 68 -10.97 4.92 34.27
C ILE A 68 -11.07 3.41 34.06
N MET A 69 -12.31 2.92 33.96
CA MET A 69 -12.59 1.52 33.64
C MET A 69 -13.14 1.37 32.22
N LYS A 70 -12.69 0.34 31.50
CA LYS A 70 -13.27 -0.03 30.20
C LYS A 70 -14.69 -0.56 30.42
N ALA A 71 -15.63 -0.06 29.64
CA ALA A 71 -17.00 -0.56 29.63
C ALA A 71 -17.46 -0.80 28.20
N PHE A 72 -18.32 -1.81 28.02
CA PHE A 72 -18.91 -2.16 26.74
C PHE A 72 -20.41 -1.89 26.76
N ASN A 73 -20.93 -1.40 25.63
CA ASN A 73 -22.36 -1.19 25.46
C ASN A 73 -23.02 -2.53 25.10
N TYR A 74 -24.04 -2.91 25.86
CA TYR A 74 -24.87 -4.08 25.60
C TYR A 74 -26.34 -3.64 25.57
N GLY A 75 -26.84 -3.36 24.36
CA GLY A 75 -28.15 -2.74 24.17
C GLY A 75 -28.18 -1.33 24.75
N SER A 76 -29.06 -1.09 25.72
CA SER A 76 -29.17 0.19 26.44
C SER A 76 -28.28 0.29 27.68
N SER A 77 -27.60 -0.80 28.06
CA SER A 77 -26.81 -0.87 29.29
C SER A 77 -25.32 -0.75 29.01
N VAL A 78 -24.59 -0.14 29.94
CA VAL A 78 -23.12 -0.03 29.93
C VAL A 78 -22.57 -0.99 30.97
N ILE A 79 -21.81 -2.00 30.52
CA ILE A 79 -21.26 -3.05 31.38
C ILE A 79 -19.77 -2.76 31.59
N PRO A 80 -19.32 -2.42 32.81
CA PRO A 80 -17.90 -2.30 33.11
C PRO A 80 -17.24 -3.69 33.07
N VAL A 81 -16.07 -3.79 32.43
CA VAL A 81 -15.36 -5.06 32.23
C VAL A 81 -13.96 -4.94 32.81
N THR A 82 -13.65 -5.85 33.74
CA THR A 82 -12.31 -5.99 34.31
C THR A 82 -11.37 -6.64 33.30
N ASP A 83 -10.06 -6.43 33.43
CA ASP A 83 -9.08 -7.00 32.49
C ASP A 83 -9.13 -8.54 32.44
N LEU A 84 -9.37 -9.20 33.59
CA LEU A 84 -9.56 -10.66 33.65
C LEU A 84 -10.77 -11.13 32.84
N LEU A 85 -11.89 -10.41 32.96
CA LEU A 85 -13.10 -10.72 32.19
C LEU A 85 -12.84 -10.44 30.70
N ASN A 86 -12.17 -9.33 30.36
CA ASN A 86 -11.81 -8.98 28.99
C ASN A 86 -10.92 -10.05 28.32
N GLU A 87 -10.00 -10.66 29.07
CA GLU A 87 -9.19 -11.78 28.56
C GLU A 87 -10.03 -13.04 28.32
N SER A 88 -10.95 -13.36 29.24
CA SER A 88 -11.86 -14.51 29.08
C SER A 88 -12.89 -14.33 27.96
N LEU A 89 -13.22 -13.09 27.60
CA LEU A 89 -14.13 -12.76 26.49
C LEU A 89 -13.46 -12.90 25.12
N LYS A 90 -12.13 -12.96 25.04
CA LYS A 90 -11.42 -13.15 23.77
C LYS A 90 -11.60 -14.58 23.29
N PHE A 91 -12.08 -14.73 22.06
CA PHE A 91 -12.18 -16.03 21.42
C PHE A 91 -10.78 -16.65 21.21
N PRO A 92 -10.51 -17.86 21.73
CA PRO A 92 -9.20 -18.50 21.54
C PRO A 92 -9.06 -18.94 20.08
N SER A 93 -7.97 -18.55 19.43
CA SER A 93 -7.71 -18.89 18.03
C SER A 93 -6.27 -19.35 17.82
N PHE A 94 -6.08 -20.20 16.81
CA PHE A 94 -4.80 -20.78 16.44
C PHE A 94 -4.45 -20.36 15.03
N THR A 95 -3.15 -20.18 14.77
CA THR A 95 -2.61 -19.81 13.46
C THR A 95 -2.84 -20.93 12.46
N GLY A 96 -3.35 -20.60 11.27
CA GLY A 96 -3.61 -21.60 10.25
C GLY A 96 -4.41 -21.05 9.07
N ILE A 97 -4.42 -21.84 7.99
CA ILE A 97 -5.27 -21.64 6.82
C ILE A 97 -6.00 -22.95 6.58
N ASP A 98 -7.30 -22.97 6.88
CA ASP A 98 -8.13 -24.17 6.75
C ASP A 98 -9.08 -23.99 5.56
N ILE A 99 -9.06 -24.92 4.60
CA ILE A 99 -9.98 -24.89 3.46
C ILE A 99 -11.35 -25.42 3.91
N ILE A 100 -12.39 -24.61 3.73
CA ILE A 100 -13.77 -24.93 4.11
C ILE A 100 -14.53 -25.52 2.92
N SER A 101 -14.50 -24.83 1.79
CA SER A 101 -15.15 -25.28 0.54
C SER A 101 -14.39 -24.81 -0.70
N LEU A 102 -14.67 -25.47 -1.82
CA LEU A 102 -14.23 -25.09 -3.15
C LEU A 102 -15.47 -24.69 -3.95
N GLU A 103 -15.47 -23.50 -4.52
CA GLU A 103 -16.60 -22.92 -5.24
C GLU A 103 -16.15 -22.45 -6.63
N ASP A 104 -17.08 -22.35 -7.57
CA ASP A 104 -16.82 -21.74 -8.87
C ASP A 104 -16.48 -20.25 -8.68
N LYS A 105 -15.50 -19.73 -9.41
CA LYS A 105 -15.08 -18.33 -9.30
C LYS A 105 -16.21 -17.33 -9.52
N SER A 106 -17.13 -17.64 -10.44
CA SER A 106 -18.29 -16.81 -10.77
C SER A 106 -19.36 -16.77 -9.67
N SER A 107 -19.32 -17.72 -8.72
CA SER A 107 -20.27 -17.77 -7.60
C SER A 107 -20.00 -16.70 -6.54
N ILE A 108 -18.77 -16.19 -6.47
CA ILE A 108 -18.35 -15.17 -5.50
C ILE A 108 -18.40 -13.79 -6.16
N PRO A 109 -19.32 -12.91 -5.76
CA PRO A 109 -19.42 -11.59 -6.38
C PRO A 109 -18.20 -10.72 -6.03
N PRO A 110 -17.64 -9.93 -6.98
CA PRO A 110 -16.44 -9.13 -6.73
C PRO A 110 -16.55 -8.14 -5.57
N TRP A 111 -17.75 -7.64 -5.27
CA TRP A 111 -17.98 -6.70 -4.15
C TRP A 111 -17.94 -7.36 -2.76
N TYR A 112 -17.84 -8.68 -2.67
CA TYR A 112 -17.60 -9.37 -1.39
C TYR A 112 -16.12 -9.36 -0.98
N TYR A 113 -15.20 -9.02 -1.89
CA TYR A 113 -13.80 -8.87 -1.56
C TYR A 113 -13.58 -7.65 -0.67
N GLN A 114 -13.07 -7.88 0.55
CA GLN A 114 -12.78 -6.85 1.54
C GLN A 114 -11.30 -6.78 1.89
N GLY A 115 -10.82 -5.56 2.13
CA GLY A 115 -9.46 -5.32 2.61
C GLY A 115 -8.38 -5.56 1.57
N GLU A 116 -7.15 -5.67 2.05
CA GLU A 116 -5.97 -5.88 1.22
C GLU A 116 -5.84 -7.35 0.81
N SER A 117 -5.43 -7.58 -0.44
CA SER A 117 -5.04 -8.89 -0.92
C SER A 117 -3.67 -9.28 -0.36
N VAL A 118 -3.46 -10.58 -0.14
CA VAL A 118 -2.18 -11.13 0.32
C VAL A 118 -1.77 -12.25 -0.62
N LEU A 119 -0.61 -12.12 -1.25
CA LEU A 119 -0.04 -13.18 -2.06
C LEU A 119 0.53 -14.28 -1.16
N LEU A 120 0.14 -15.52 -1.41
CA LEU A 120 0.64 -16.72 -0.76
C LEU A 120 1.48 -17.51 -1.76
N VAL A 121 2.74 -17.72 -1.39
CA VAL A 121 3.71 -18.53 -2.13
C VAL A 121 4.30 -19.59 -1.20
N THR A 122 4.79 -20.68 -1.77
CA THR A 122 5.55 -21.66 -1.00
C THR A 122 6.89 -21.07 -0.62
N PRO A 123 7.31 -21.14 0.65
CA PRO A 123 8.61 -20.64 1.06
C PRO A 123 9.72 -21.52 0.48
N GLU A 124 10.91 -20.95 0.29
CA GLU A 124 12.07 -21.66 -0.26
C GLU A 124 12.45 -22.89 0.57
N ASN A 125 12.28 -22.81 1.89
CA ASN A 125 12.58 -23.87 2.84
C ASN A 125 11.47 -24.94 2.98
N ALA A 126 10.38 -24.85 2.20
CA ALA A 126 9.38 -25.92 2.18
C ALA A 126 9.95 -27.21 1.58
N SER A 127 9.47 -28.34 2.07
CA SER A 127 9.73 -29.66 1.46
C SER A 127 9.29 -29.68 0.00
N ASP A 128 10.01 -30.39 -0.86
CA ASP A 128 9.65 -30.52 -2.28
C ASP A 128 8.28 -31.18 -2.47
N ARG A 129 7.89 -32.07 -1.55
CA ARG A 129 6.54 -32.65 -1.50
C ARG A 129 5.47 -31.56 -1.38
N ASP A 130 5.70 -30.61 -0.48
CA ASP A 130 4.78 -29.50 -0.19
C ASP A 130 4.70 -28.53 -1.35
N LYS A 131 5.85 -28.19 -1.95
CA LYS A 131 5.93 -27.33 -3.14
C LYS A 131 5.16 -27.93 -4.30
N ARG A 132 5.36 -29.23 -4.58
CA ARG A 132 4.63 -29.95 -5.62
C ARG A 132 3.13 -30.00 -5.32
N ALA A 133 2.73 -30.34 -4.10
CA ALA A 133 1.31 -30.42 -3.72
C ALA A 133 0.61 -29.06 -3.84
N PHE A 134 1.25 -27.99 -3.38
CA PHE A 134 0.75 -26.62 -3.50
C PHE A 134 0.58 -26.22 -4.98
N ASN A 135 1.62 -26.41 -5.80
CA ASN A 135 1.57 -26.06 -7.22
C ASN A 135 0.51 -26.87 -7.97
N LEU A 136 0.39 -28.18 -7.68
CA LEU A 136 -0.64 -29.03 -8.28
C LEU A 136 -2.05 -28.57 -7.90
N LEU A 137 -2.27 -28.19 -6.64
CA LEU A 137 -3.55 -27.64 -6.20
C LEU A 137 -3.87 -26.34 -6.93
N THR A 138 -2.92 -25.39 -7.01
CA THR A 138 -3.11 -24.14 -7.73
C THR A 138 -3.42 -24.37 -9.21
N GLN A 139 -2.67 -25.23 -9.88
CA GLN A 139 -2.89 -25.57 -11.29
C GLN A 139 -4.26 -26.23 -11.52
N ALA A 140 -4.66 -27.15 -10.64
CA ALA A 140 -5.97 -27.79 -10.73
C ALA A 140 -7.10 -26.77 -10.59
N MET A 141 -7.00 -25.86 -9.61
CA MET A 141 -7.99 -24.80 -9.41
C MET A 141 -8.01 -23.80 -10.57
N LEU A 142 -6.86 -23.47 -11.17
CA LEU A 142 -6.80 -22.63 -12.39
C LEU A 142 -7.51 -23.28 -13.57
N LYS A 143 -7.26 -24.58 -13.82
CA LYS A 143 -7.88 -25.30 -14.94
C LYS A 143 -9.38 -25.45 -14.78
N LEU A 144 -9.87 -25.59 -13.55
CA LEU A 144 -11.29 -25.75 -13.26
C LEU A 144 -12.03 -24.42 -13.08
N ASP A 145 -11.31 -23.30 -12.91
CA ASP A 145 -11.85 -21.98 -12.55
C ASP A 145 -12.52 -21.94 -11.17
N TYR A 146 -11.88 -22.59 -10.19
CA TYR A 146 -12.34 -22.70 -8.81
C TYR A 146 -11.57 -21.76 -7.89
N VAL A 147 -12.24 -21.34 -6.83
CA VAL A 147 -11.69 -20.59 -5.71
C VAL A 147 -11.97 -21.35 -4.41
N ALA A 148 -11.08 -21.23 -3.42
CA ALA A 148 -11.29 -21.88 -2.13
C ALA A 148 -11.76 -20.88 -1.09
N ILE A 149 -12.83 -21.19 -0.35
CA ILE A 149 -13.24 -20.44 0.83
C ILE A 149 -12.49 -21.02 2.02
N THR A 150 -11.81 -20.16 2.77
CA THR A 150 -10.88 -20.56 3.81
C THR A 150 -11.08 -19.80 5.11
N ARG A 151 -10.78 -20.46 6.23
CA ARG A 151 -10.58 -19.85 7.54
C ARG A 151 -9.11 -19.45 7.65
N TYR A 152 -8.86 -18.17 7.87
CA TYR A 152 -7.52 -17.60 7.98
C TYR A 152 -7.29 -16.97 9.35
N VAL A 153 -6.20 -17.37 10.01
CA VAL A 153 -5.73 -16.79 11.28
C VAL A 153 -4.23 -16.57 11.23
N GLN A 154 -3.79 -15.32 11.26
CA GLN A 154 -2.37 -14.97 11.11
C GLN A 154 -1.54 -15.19 12.39
N LYS A 155 -2.11 -14.92 13.57
CA LYS A 155 -1.43 -15.01 14.87
C LYS A 155 -2.34 -15.71 15.89
N ARG A 156 -1.76 -16.36 16.89
CA ARG A 156 -2.53 -17.00 17.98
C ARG A 156 -3.36 -15.94 18.70
N ASN A 157 -4.62 -16.25 19.00
CA ASN A 157 -5.61 -15.35 19.58
C ASN A 157 -5.88 -14.08 18.74
N ALA A 158 -5.54 -14.08 17.44
CA ALA A 158 -5.98 -13.05 16.52
C ALA A 158 -7.43 -13.28 16.07
N THR A 159 -8.05 -12.25 15.50
CA THR A 159 -9.39 -12.37 14.92
C THR A 159 -9.37 -13.37 13.77
N ILE A 160 -10.37 -14.25 13.76
CA ILE A 160 -10.59 -15.18 12.66
C ILE A 160 -11.10 -14.37 11.47
N LYS A 161 -10.56 -14.65 10.29
CA LYS A 161 -11.02 -14.09 9.03
C LYS A 161 -11.52 -15.23 8.15
N ILE A 162 -12.64 -15.02 7.48
CA ILE A 162 -12.99 -15.82 6.31
C ILE A 162 -12.36 -15.14 5.11
N ALA A 163 -11.76 -15.91 4.21
CA ALA A 163 -11.08 -15.39 3.04
C ALA A 163 -11.25 -16.32 1.84
N THR A 164 -11.16 -15.77 0.65
CA THR A 164 -11.01 -16.53 -0.59
C THR A 164 -9.54 -16.76 -0.88
N LEU A 165 -9.20 -17.93 -1.40
CA LEU A 165 -7.94 -18.22 -2.07
C LEU A 165 -8.22 -18.34 -3.56
N THR A 166 -7.82 -17.31 -4.31
CA THR A 166 -7.91 -17.29 -5.76
C THR A 166 -6.57 -17.76 -6.33
N PRO A 167 -6.53 -18.84 -7.13
CA PRO A 167 -5.28 -19.33 -7.68
C PRO A 167 -4.74 -18.35 -8.73
N VAL A 168 -3.42 -18.15 -8.71
CA VAL A 168 -2.71 -17.25 -9.63
C VAL A 168 -1.41 -17.89 -10.15
N LYS A 169 -1.01 -17.52 -11.35
CA LYS A 169 0.30 -17.79 -11.95
C LYS A 169 1.17 -16.53 -11.77
N ILE A 170 2.34 -16.71 -11.19
CA ILE A 170 3.26 -15.61 -10.91
C ILE A 170 4.24 -15.51 -12.07
N LEU A 171 4.33 -14.33 -12.67
CA LEU A 171 5.24 -14.04 -13.77
C LEU A 171 6.54 -13.47 -13.20
N THR A 172 7.61 -14.26 -13.30
CA THR A 172 8.99 -13.84 -13.10
C THR A 172 9.61 -13.38 -14.42
N GLU A 173 10.74 -12.65 -14.36
CA GLU A 173 11.45 -12.17 -15.55
C GLU A 173 11.76 -13.29 -16.56
N ASP A 174 12.18 -14.46 -16.06
CA ASP A 174 12.44 -15.65 -16.89
C ASP A 174 11.18 -16.15 -17.62
N SER A 175 10.01 -16.03 -16.99
CA SER A 175 8.74 -16.52 -17.54
C SER A 175 8.03 -15.49 -18.43
N LYS A 176 8.36 -14.19 -18.31
CA LYS A 176 7.76 -13.11 -19.11
C LYS A 176 8.09 -13.26 -20.59
N HIS A 177 9.25 -13.82 -20.92
CA HIS A 177 9.77 -13.91 -22.29
C HIS A 177 9.45 -15.20 -23.03
N TYR A 178 8.76 -16.13 -22.37
CA TYR A 178 8.46 -17.38 -23.02
C TYR A 178 7.14 -17.30 -23.76
N GLU A 179 7.22 -17.26 -25.08
CA GLU A 179 6.10 -17.59 -25.93
C GLU A 179 5.85 -19.10 -25.82
N PRO A 180 4.69 -19.52 -25.27
CA PRO A 180 4.33 -20.92 -25.32
C PRO A 180 4.21 -21.26 -26.80
N GLN A 181 5.15 -22.06 -27.31
CA GLN A 181 4.96 -22.71 -28.60
C GLN A 181 3.62 -23.44 -28.48
N LEU A 182 2.64 -23.00 -29.27
CA LEU A 182 1.34 -23.64 -29.38
C LEU A 182 1.60 -25.04 -29.96
N GLU A 183 2.00 -25.97 -29.09
CA GLU A 183 1.98 -27.38 -29.39
C GLU A 183 0.52 -27.67 -29.72
N GLN A 184 0.28 -27.88 -31.02
CA GLN A 184 -1.01 -28.28 -31.54
C GLN A 184 -1.52 -29.43 -30.66
N GLU A 185 -2.79 -29.34 -30.24
CA GLU A 185 -3.47 -30.28 -29.34
C GLU A 185 -3.62 -31.70 -29.93
N GLU A 186 -2.54 -32.27 -30.50
CA GLU A 186 -2.48 -33.65 -30.92
C GLU A 186 -2.36 -34.53 -29.67
N ASP A 187 -3.51 -34.98 -29.17
CA ASP A 187 -3.69 -36.18 -28.34
C ASP A 187 -2.53 -36.48 -27.38
N VAL A 188 -2.29 -35.58 -26.42
CA VAL A 188 -1.37 -35.82 -25.29
C VAL A 188 -1.99 -36.89 -24.37
N LYS A 189 -1.86 -38.16 -24.79
CA LYS A 189 -1.94 -39.31 -23.90
C LYS A 189 -0.91 -39.09 -22.80
N ARG A 190 -1.42 -38.70 -21.63
CA ARG A 190 -0.69 -38.45 -20.37
C ARG A 190 0.55 -39.34 -20.26
N LYS A 191 1.72 -38.80 -20.61
CA LYS A 191 3.01 -39.43 -20.27
C LYS A 191 3.28 -39.14 -18.80
N PHE A 192 2.68 -39.94 -17.92
CA PHE A 192 2.99 -39.88 -16.50
C PHE A 192 4.39 -40.44 -16.18
N ASP A 193 4.99 -41.19 -17.12
CA ASP A 193 6.21 -41.96 -16.89
C ASP A 193 7.52 -41.18 -17.14
N ASP A 194 7.47 -39.96 -17.71
CA ASP A 194 8.68 -39.20 -18.06
C ASP A 194 9.17 -38.26 -16.92
N ILE A 195 8.52 -38.25 -15.74
CA ILE A 195 8.88 -37.35 -14.62
C ILE A 195 9.89 -37.97 -13.63
N GLU A 196 10.11 -39.28 -13.65
CA GLU A 196 10.82 -39.99 -12.57
C GLU A 196 12.34 -40.19 -12.76
N ASN A 197 13.00 -39.63 -13.79
CA ASN A 197 14.42 -39.93 -14.07
C ASN A 197 15.40 -38.73 -14.17
N ASP A 198 15.00 -37.51 -13.80
CA ASP A 198 15.87 -36.33 -13.87
C ASP A 198 16.55 -35.96 -12.53
N ASP A 199 17.06 -36.95 -11.80
CA ASP A 199 17.92 -36.74 -10.62
C ASP A 199 19.39 -36.40 -11.00
N ASN A 200 19.70 -36.29 -12.29
CA ASN A 200 20.99 -35.80 -12.75
C ASN A 200 20.99 -34.26 -12.78
N GLU A 201 21.50 -33.68 -11.71
CA GLU A 201 21.74 -32.25 -11.41
C GLU A 201 22.59 -31.50 -12.46
N SER A 202 22.96 -32.14 -13.56
CA SER A 202 23.75 -31.55 -14.64
C SER A 202 23.02 -31.70 -15.99
N ALA A 203 22.42 -30.60 -16.44
CA ALA A 203 22.08 -30.31 -17.83
C ALA A 203 20.88 -31.03 -18.47
N VAL A 204 19.76 -31.14 -17.75
CA VAL A 204 18.46 -31.30 -18.41
C VAL A 204 18.01 -29.96 -18.96
N THR A 205 18.35 -29.75 -20.23
CA THR A 205 17.87 -28.68 -21.10
C THR A 205 16.41 -28.92 -21.52
N SER A 206 15.51 -29.14 -20.57
CA SER A 206 14.08 -28.88 -20.76
C SER A 206 13.85 -27.40 -20.45
N THR A 207 14.39 -26.55 -21.33
CA THR A 207 14.44 -25.08 -21.24
C THR A 207 13.07 -24.44 -21.46
N GLY A 208 12.04 -24.94 -20.79
CA GLY A 208 10.82 -24.20 -20.57
C GLY A 208 11.02 -23.26 -19.38
N PRO A 209 10.39 -22.08 -19.36
CA PRO A 209 10.37 -21.22 -18.19
C PRO A 209 9.73 -21.99 -17.04
N LYS A 210 10.27 -21.79 -15.84
CA LYS A 210 9.61 -22.28 -14.63
C LYS A 210 8.41 -21.39 -14.37
N ASP A 211 7.22 -21.94 -14.57
CA ASP A 211 5.98 -21.29 -14.15
C ASP A 211 5.88 -21.34 -12.62
N TYR A 212 5.76 -20.17 -12.00
CA TYR A 212 5.50 -20.06 -10.57
C TYR A 212 3.99 -19.96 -10.31
N TYR A 213 3.53 -20.60 -9.24
CA TYR A 213 2.12 -20.63 -8.87
C TYR A 213 1.94 -20.10 -7.45
N GLY A 214 0.81 -19.44 -7.19
CA GLY A 214 0.47 -18.85 -5.91
C GLY A 214 -1.03 -18.78 -5.67
N PHE A 215 -1.41 -18.33 -4.48
CA PHE A 215 -2.80 -17.94 -4.19
C PHE A 215 -2.86 -16.49 -3.78
N VAL A 216 -3.86 -15.76 -4.24
CA VAL A 216 -4.22 -14.46 -3.69
C VAL A 216 -5.29 -14.68 -2.63
N LEU A 217 -4.96 -14.34 -1.39
CA LEU A 217 -5.87 -14.38 -0.25
C LEU A 217 -6.58 -13.04 -0.08
N VAL A 218 -7.91 -13.02 -0.13
CA VAL A 218 -8.73 -11.81 0.05
C VAL A 218 -9.83 -12.05 1.08
N LYS A 219 -9.97 -11.15 2.07
CA LYS A 219 -10.97 -11.31 3.14
C LYS A 219 -12.39 -11.25 2.57
N LEU A 220 -13.27 -12.10 3.08
CA LEU A 220 -14.72 -12.07 2.87
C LEU A 220 -15.45 -11.48 4.10
N PRO A 221 -16.63 -10.85 3.91
CA PRO A 221 -17.46 -10.38 5.00
C PRO A 221 -17.97 -11.55 5.85
N PHE A 222 -18.14 -11.29 7.15
CA PHE A 222 -19.06 -12.08 7.95
C PHE A 222 -20.50 -11.59 7.74
N LYS A 223 -21.47 -12.38 8.21
CA LYS A 223 -22.88 -12.00 8.16
C LYS A 223 -23.16 -10.67 8.86
N GLU A 224 -22.42 -10.35 9.92
CA GLU A 224 -22.52 -9.09 10.66
C GLU A 224 -21.92 -7.89 9.89
N ASP A 225 -21.05 -8.14 8.91
CA ASP A 225 -20.45 -7.11 8.07
C ASP A 225 -21.38 -6.69 6.91
N GLU A 226 -22.40 -7.50 6.58
CA GLU A 226 -23.34 -7.22 5.50
C GLU A 226 -24.28 -6.05 5.84
N LYS A 227 -24.19 -4.98 5.05
CA LYS A 227 -25.05 -3.79 5.15
C LYS A 227 -25.83 -3.60 3.86
N ILE A 228 -26.66 -4.58 3.51
CA ILE A 228 -27.47 -4.53 2.29
C ILE A 228 -28.77 -3.80 2.62
N ALA A 229 -28.91 -2.58 2.09
CA ALA A 229 -30.19 -1.87 2.10
C ALA A 229 -31.03 -2.33 0.90
N ASP A 230 -32.35 -2.28 1.04
CA ASP A 230 -33.26 -2.49 -0.09
C ASP A 230 -33.28 -1.20 -0.94
N PHE A 231 -32.72 -1.28 -2.14
CA PHE A 231 -32.66 -0.16 -3.08
C PHE A 231 -33.79 -0.28 -4.09
N MET A 232 -34.42 0.84 -4.43
CA MET A 232 -35.41 0.87 -5.50
C MET A 232 -34.77 0.43 -6.82
N LYS A 233 -35.45 -0.46 -7.56
CA LYS A 233 -34.99 -0.87 -8.88
C LYS A 233 -35.01 0.32 -9.83
N ILE A 234 -33.84 0.70 -10.33
CA ILE A 234 -33.69 1.75 -11.35
C ILE A 234 -34.13 1.21 -12.72
N SER A 235 -33.93 -0.10 -12.97
CA SER A 235 -34.42 -0.79 -14.16
C SER A 235 -35.94 -1.00 -14.08
N GLY A 236 -36.69 -0.05 -14.67
CA GLY A 236 -38.15 -0.14 -14.79
C GLY A 236 -38.91 0.64 -13.73
N VAL A 237 -38.59 1.92 -13.56
CA VAL A 237 -39.18 2.89 -12.60
C VAL A 237 -40.67 2.63 -12.34
N PHE A 238 -40.95 1.85 -11.29
CA PHE A 238 -42.29 1.73 -10.72
C PHE A 238 -42.47 2.88 -9.74
N GLY A 239 -43.33 3.84 -10.10
CA GLY A 239 -43.84 4.80 -9.13
C GLY A 239 -44.47 4.04 -7.96
N VAL A 240 -43.95 4.27 -6.74
CA VAL A 240 -44.52 3.72 -5.50
C VAL A 240 -46.01 4.10 -5.39
N ASP A 241 -46.38 5.21 -6.02
CA ASP A 241 -47.75 5.58 -6.31
C ASP A 241 -48.21 5.02 -7.66
N LYS A 242 -49.20 4.10 -7.61
CA LYS A 242 -49.98 3.59 -8.76
C LYS A 242 -50.65 4.68 -9.62
N PHE A 243 -50.43 5.96 -9.34
CA PHE A 243 -51.10 7.11 -9.92
C PHE A 243 -50.20 8.09 -10.67
N ALA A 244 -48.87 7.99 -10.57
CA ALA A 244 -47.96 8.84 -11.36
C ALA A 244 -47.42 8.07 -12.57
N LYS A 245 -48.29 7.83 -13.57
CA LYS A 245 -47.94 7.24 -14.87
C LYS A 245 -47.16 8.22 -15.76
N LYS A 246 -45.92 8.52 -15.41
CA LYS A 246 -44.92 8.87 -16.42
C LYS A 246 -43.72 7.98 -16.17
N GLU A 247 -43.73 6.86 -16.89
CA GLU A 247 -42.57 5.99 -17.05
C GLU A 247 -41.42 6.85 -17.58
N THR A 248 -40.47 7.20 -16.71
CA THR A 248 -39.22 7.82 -17.13
C THR A 248 -38.27 6.71 -17.59
N HIS A 249 -38.69 6.00 -18.63
CA HIS A 249 -37.74 5.17 -19.37
C HIS A 249 -36.83 6.12 -20.16
N PRO A 250 -35.54 5.80 -20.29
CA PRO A 250 -34.67 6.53 -21.19
C PRO A 250 -35.21 6.42 -22.62
N ASP A 251 -35.31 7.56 -23.31
CA ASP A 251 -35.70 7.58 -24.71
C ASP A 251 -34.64 6.86 -25.57
N GLU A 252 -35.05 6.29 -26.70
CA GLU A 252 -34.14 5.57 -27.62
C GLU A 252 -32.99 6.45 -28.09
N GLU A 253 -33.25 7.75 -28.33
CA GLU A 253 -32.22 8.73 -28.67
C GLU A 253 -31.18 8.88 -27.54
N MET A 254 -31.61 8.88 -26.28
CA MET A 254 -30.69 8.99 -25.14
C MET A 254 -29.83 7.74 -24.99
N MET A 255 -30.40 6.56 -25.25
CA MET A 255 -29.63 5.31 -25.28
C MET A 255 -28.58 5.34 -26.40
N ALA A 256 -28.95 5.78 -27.60
CA ALA A 256 -28.01 5.92 -28.71
C ALA A 256 -26.86 6.90 -28.40
N TYR A 257 -27.16 8.04 -27.79
CA TYR A 257 -26.12 8.98 -27.34
C TYR A 257 -25.24 8.41 -26.22
N MET A 258 -25.80 7.59 -25.33
CA MET A 258 -25.01 6.92 -24.29
C MET A 258 -24.07 5.88 -24.88
N ASP A 259 -24.53 5.11 -25.87
CA ASP A 259 -23.69 4.14 -26.58
C ASP A 259 -22.56 4.85 -27.34
N GLU A 260 -22.86 5.96 -28.04
CA GLU A 260 -21.83 6.80 -28.66
C GLU A 260 -20.83 7.34 -27.64
N PHE A 261 -21.30 7.80 -26.48
CA PHE A 261 -20.45 8.30 -25.40
C PHE A 261 -19.52 7.20 -24.84
N VAL A 262 -20.06 6.02 -24.52
CA VAL A 262 -19.27 4.88 -24.02
C VAL A 262 -18.23 4.46 -25.06
N ASN A 263 -18.61 4.35 -26.33
CA ASN A 263 -17.68 4.01 -27.41
C ASN A 263 -16.60 5.08 -27.61
N SER A 264 -16.94 6.37 -27.41
CA SER A 264 -15.97 7.47 -27.52
C SER A 264 -14.95 7.50 -26.38
N MET A 265 -15.28 6.88 -25.23
CA MET A 265 -14.45 6.80 -24.03
C MET A 265 -13.88 5.39 -23.82
N ASP A 266 -14.04 4.51 -24.81
CA ASP A 266 -13.56 3.13 -24.73
C ASP A 266 -12.03 3.10 -24.83
N LEU A 267 -11.40 2.73 -23.73
CA LEU A 267 -9.95 2.66 -23.63
C LEU A 267 -9.40 1.50 -24.46
N ASP A 268 -10.18 0.46 -24.73
CA ASP A 268 -9.72 -0.70 -25.50
C ASP A 268 -9.54 -0.34 -26.98
N ASN A 269 -10.39 0.55 -27.53
CA ASN A 269 -10.32 0.99 -28.92
C ASN A 269 -9.20 1.99 -29.23
N LEU A 270 -8.73 2.76 -28.24
CA LEU A 270 -7.68 3.79 -28.45
C LEU A 270 -6.39 3.19 -29.02
N MET A 271 -6.03 1.97 -28.63
CA MET A 271 -4.82 1.32 -29.11
C MET A 271 -4.98 0.73 -30.51
N ASN A 272 -6.20 0.27 -30.88
CA ASN A 272 -6.48 -0.14 -32.26
C ASN A 272 -6.27 1.03 -33.24
N LEU A 273 -6.63 2.25 -32.83
CA LEU A 273 -6.37 3.47 -33.58
C LEU A 273 -4.87 3.80 -33.66
N GLU A 274 -4.12 3.70 -32.55
CA GLU A 274 -2.66 3.93 -32.58
C GLU A 274 -1.93 2.90 -33.46
N LEU A 275 -2.32 1.62 -33.37
CA LEU A 275 -1.81 0.54 -34.23
C LEU A 275 -2.19 0.76 -35.69
N GLN A 276 -3.42 1.21 -35.97
CA GLN A 276 -3.84 1.51 -37.32
C GLN A 276 -3.08 2.71 -37.89
N HIS A 277 -2.88 3.77 -37.11
CA HIS A 277 -2.03 4.90 -37.51
C HIS A 277 -0.56 4.53 -37.71
N ALA A 278 -0.03 3.60 -36.91
CA ALA A 278 1.31 3.05 -37.10
C ALA A 278 1.40 2.23 -38.39
N LYS A 279 0.43 1.35 -38.64
CA LYS A 279 0.33 0.56 -39.89
C LYS A 279 0.16 1.44 -41.13
N ASP A 280 -0.68 2.48 -41.06
CA ASP A 280 -0.86 3.45 -42.14
C ASP A 280 0.42 4.28 -42.39
N ALA A 281 1.29 4.44 -41.38
CA ALA A 281 2.61 5.05 -41.51
C ALA A 281 3.67 4.08 -42.06
N GLU A 282 3.49 2.78 -41.86
CA GLU A 282 4.37 1.68 -42.30
C GLU A 282 3.92 0.99 -43.59
N GLU A 283 2.84 1.44 -44.24
CA GLU A 283 2.38 0.95 -45.56
C GLU A 283 3.35 1.24 -46.74
N GLN A 284 4.64 1.36 -46.47
CA GLN A 284 5.72 1.00 -47.38
C GLN A 284 6.45 -0.23 -46.84
N GLU A 285 6.04 -1.41 -47.35
CA GLU A 285 6.74 -2.72 -47.30
C GLU A 285 6.55 -3.59 -46.03
N GLU A 286 5.48 -4.40 -46.00
CA GLU A 286 5.46 -5.87 -45.75
C GLU A 286 4.09 -6.37 -45.24
N GLU A 287 3.72 -7.62 -45.55
CA GLU A 287 2.40 -8.21 -45.27
C GLU A 287 2.15 -8.43 -43.77
N PRO A 288 0.92 -8.19 -43.25
CA PRO A 288 0.63 -8.30 -41.83
C PRO A 288 0.62 -9.78 -41.38
N GLU A 289 1.57 -10.14 -40.51
CA GLU A 289 1.54 -11.40 -39.78
C GLU A 289 0.24 -11.49 -38.95
N GLU A 290 -0.44 -12.64 -39.01
CA GLU A 290 -1.70 -12.88 -38.32
C GLU A 290 -1.51 -12.68 -36.80
N GLN A 291 -2.20 -11.69 -36.23
CA GLN A 291 -2.24 -11.44 -34.80
C GLN A 291 -2.67 -12.73 -34.07
N ILE A 292 -1.71 -13.32 -33.36
CA ILE A 292 -1.89 -14.53 -32.56
C ILE A 292 -2.90 -14.21 -31.47
N LYS A 293 -4.15 -14.66 -31.65
CA LYS A 293 -5.16 -14.61 -30.59
C LYS A 293 -4.60 -15.32 -29.37
N ASN A 294 -4.44 -14.58 -28.29
CA ASN A 294 -3.86 -15.07 -27.04
C ASN A 294 -4.62 -16.34 -26.59
N PRO A 295 -3.98 -17.53 -26.62
CA PRO A 295 -4.68 -18.79 -26.39
C PRO A 295 -5.12 -18.97 -24.94
N TYR A 296 -4.71 -18.07 -24.02
CA TYR A 296 -4.98 -18.19 -22.60
C TYR A 296 -6.09 -17.28 -22.06
N GLY A 297 -6.60 -16.31 -22.84
CA GLY A 297 -7.87 -15.58 -22.65
C GLY A 297 -8.29 -15.04 -21.26
N ARG A 298 -7.47 -15.17 -20.21
CA ARG A 298 -7.81 -14.87 -18.81
C ARG A 298 -6.61 -14.27 -18.09
N GLU A 299 -6.75 -13.00 -17.74
CA GLU A 299 -5.67 -12.09 -17.31
C GLU A 299 -5.59 -11.98 -15.79
N ASP A 300 -6.73 -12.19 -15.15
CA ASP A 300 -6.94 -12.20 -13.70
C ASP A 300 -6.22 -13.36 -12.98
N VAL A 301 -5.46 -14.15 -13.75
CA VAL A 301 -4.62 -15.24 -13.29
C VAL A 301 -3.19 -14.77 -13.02
N PHE A 302 -2.71 -13.66 -13.59
CA PHE A 302 -1.28 -13.31 -13.51
C PHE A 302 -0.96 -12.30 -12.40
N VAL A 303 0.14 -12.56 -11.68
CA VAL A 303 0.75 -11.60 -10.75
C VAL A 303 2.19 -11.37 -11.17
N GLU A 304 2.53 -10.13 -11.54
CA GLU A 304 3.89 -9.76 -11.90
C GLU A 304 4.66 -9.30 -10.66
N LEU A 305 5.84 -9.90 -10.46
CA LEU A 305 6.83 -9.38 -9.52
C LEU A 305 7.81 -8.50 -10.32
N ASN A 306 8.01 -7.27 -9.84
CA ASN A 306 9.00 -6.35 -10.39
C ASN A 306 10.19 -6.32 -9.44
N GLU A 307 11.16 -7.19 -9.67
CA GLU A 307 12.45 -7.15 -8.97
C GLU A 307 13.40 -6.27 -9.77
N PHE A 308 13.46 -4.97 -9.44
CA PHE A 308 14.52 -4.13 -9.97
C PHE A 308 15.75 -4.28 -9.07
N ASP A 309 16.73 -5.05 -9.54
CA ASP A 309 17.99 -5.34 -8.84
C ASP A 309 18.87 -4.09 -8.58
N THR A 310 18.45 -2.93 -9.10
CA THR A 310 19.17 -1.67 -8.95
C THR A 310 18.27 -0.60 -8.33
N ALA A 311 18.68 -0.07 -7.17
CA ALA A 311 18.10 1.12 -6.57
C ALA A 311 18.32 2.41 -7.38
N LEU A 312 19.10 2.32 -8.48
CA LEU A 312 19.37 3.44 -9.37
C LEU A 312 18.14 3.74 -10.25
N PRO A 313 17.84 5.03 -10.49
CA PRO A 313 16.78 5.43 -11.42
C PRO A 313 17.24 5.17 -12.85
N ILE A 314 17.18 3.92 -13.30
CA ILE A 314 17.48 3.53 -14.67
C ILE A 314 16.30 3.95 -15.57
N ALA A 315 16.60 4.54 -16.72
CA ALA A 315 15.58 4.94 -17.69
C ALA A 315 14.73 3.73 -18.10
N ARG A 316 13.42 3.81 -17.83
CA ARG A 316 12.41 2.76 -18.05
C ARG A 316 12.18 2.36 -19.53
N ARG A 317 13.01 2.79 -20.49
CA ARG A 317 12.85 2.35 -21.90
C ARG A 317 12.78 0.84 -22.01
N LYS A 318 13.58 0.15 -21.19
CA LYS A 318 13.47 -1.29 -21.01
C LYS A 318 12.19 -1.66 -20.25
N GLY A 319 11.97 -1.19 -19.02
CA GLY A 319 10.92 -1.72 -18.14
C GLY A 319 9.45 -1.64 -18.63
N LEU A 320 9.10 -0.75 -19.57
CA LEU A 320 7.75 -0.71 -20.17
C LEU A 320 7.61 -1.67 -21.36
N GLU A 321 8.63 -1.75 -22.21
CA GLU A 321 8.73 -2.78 -23.25
C GLU A 321 8.76 -4.19 -22.60
N PHE A 322 9.48 -4.37 -21.49
CA PHE A 322 9.54 -5.63 -20.75
C PHE A 322 8.27 -5.98 -19.95
N GLN A 323 7.33 -5.04 -19.78
CA GLN A 323 6.01 -5.31 -19.18
C GLN A 323 4.95 -5.67 -20.22
N SER A 324 5.16 -5.38 -21.50
CA SER A 324 4.17 -5.62 -22.56
C SER A 324 4.33 -6.97 -23.29
N TYR A 325 5.50 -7.63 -23.21
CA TYR A 325 5.73 -8.88 -23.95
C TYR A 325 5.14 -10.16 -23.32
N GLY A 326 4.49 -10.06 -22.16
CA GLY A 326 3.90 -11.21 -21.48
C GLY A 326 2.37 -11.23 -21.58
N ARG A 327 1.82 -11.78 -22.68
CA ARG A 327 0.38 -12.05 -22.90
C ARG A 327 -0.52 -10.81 -22.97
N GLU A 328 -0.62 -10.26 -24.19
CA GLU A 328 -1.60 -9.25 -24.64
C GLU A 328 -3.02 -9.61 -24.21
N THR A 329 -3.53 -8.99 -23.15
CA THR A 329 -4.92 -9.17 -22.76
C THR A 329 -5.48 -7.84 -22.25
N PHE A 330 -4.81 -7.16 -21.30
CA PHE A 330 -5.05 -5.73 -21.07
C PHE A 330 -4.33 -4.89 -22.13
N ASN A 331 -5.05 -3.93 -22.72
CA ASN A 331 -4.45 -2.84 -23.48
C ASN A 331 -3.39 -2.14 -22.60
N ASP A 332 -2.20 -1.87 -23.15
CA ASP A 332 -1.11 -1.14 -22.49
C ASP A 332 -1.58 0.17 -21.86
N ILE A 333 -2.55 0.84 -22.50
CA ILE A 333 -3.18 2.07 -21.99
C ILE A 333 -3.99 1.77 -20.73
N THR A 334 -4.85 0.76 -20.76
CA THR A 334 -5.64 0.32 -19.60
C THR A 334 -4.74 -0.10 -18.45
N ARG A 335 -3.67 -0.86 -18.72
CA ARG A 335 -2.65 -1.22 -17.74
C ARG A 335 -1.96 0.04 -17.18
N LYS A 336 -1.56 1.00 -18.02
CA LYS A 336 -0.96 2.28 -17.58
C LYS A 336 -1.91 3.08 -16.69
N ILE A 337 -3.22 3.09 -16.99
CA ILE A 337 -4.24 3.80 -16.23
C ILE A 337 -4.52 3.11 -14.89
N LEU A 338 -4.67 1.80 -14.88
CA LEU A 338 -4.95 1.02 -13.67
C LEU A 338 -3.72 0.89 -12.76
N ALA A 339 -2.51 0.88 -13.34
CA ALA A 339 -1.23 0.86 -12.63
C ALA A 339 -0.65 2.25 -12.36
N LEU A 340 -1.46 3.32 -12.45
CA LEU A 340 -0.99 4.66 -12.14
C LEU A 340 -0.41 4.70 -10.72
N ASN A 341 0.84 5.14 -10.62
CA ASN A 341 1.43 5.49 -9.34
C ASN A 341 0.53 6.48 -8.62
N SER A 342 0.45 6.39 -7.28
CA SER A 342 -0.34 7.31 -6.48
C SER A 342 0.01 8.77 -6.85
N PRO A 343 -0.91 9.53 -7.49
CA PRO A 343 -0.61 10.89 -7.93
C PRO A 343 -0.22 11.79 -6.77
N ARG A 344 -0.82 11.52 -5.60
CA ARG A 344 -0.53 12.23 -4.35
C ARG A 344 0.91 12.03 -3.89
N ILE A 345 1.39 10.79 -3.89
CA ILE A 345 2.79 10.50 -3.52
C ILE A 345 3.72 11.15 -4.52
N HIS A 346 3.45 11.04 -5.83
CA HIS A 346 4.27 11.65 -6.86
C HIS A 346 4.37 13.19 -6.70
N ILE A 347 3.24 13.86 -6.49
CA ILE A 347 3.19 15.32 -6.29
C ILE A 347 3.96 15.71 -5.02
N VAL A 348 3.75 15.01 -3.91
CA VAL A 348 4.47 15.28 -2.66
C VAL A 348 5.97 15.07 -2.84
N THR A 349 6.40 13.98 -3.46
CA THR A 349 7.82 13.72 -3.74
C THR A 349 8.42 14.77 -4.67
N ARG A 350 7.68 15.21 -5.70
CA ARG A 350 8.11 16.30 -6.60
C ARG A 350 8.27 17.62 -5.83
N LEU A 351 7.27 17.99 -5.03
CA LEU A 351 7.30 19.19 -4.20
C LEU A 351 8.49 19.17 -3.23
N LEU A 352 8.73 18.04 -2.55
CA LEU A 352 9.88 17.89 -1.66
C LEU A 352 11.22 18.03 -2.41
N LYS A 353 11.33 17.46 -3.61
CA LYS A 353 12.53 17.63 -4.46
C LYS A 353 12.72 19.09 -4.84
N ASP A 354 11.66 19.79 -5.24
CA ASP A 354 11.73 21.20 -5.64
C ASP A 354 12.13 22.09 -4.45
N ILE A 355 11.58 21.84 -3.24
CA ILE A 355 12.00 22.49 -2.00
C ILE A 355 13.50 22.28 -1.77
N VAL A 356 13.97 21.03 -1.77
CA VAL A 356 15.38 20.69 -1.51
C VAL A 356 16.31 21.37 -2.53
N ILE A 357 15.97 21.33 -3.82
CA ILE A 357 16.76 21.96 -4.88
C ILE A 357 16.84 23.48 -4.68
N ARG A 358 15.74 24.14 -4.32
CA ARG A 358 15.76 25.59 -4.06
C ARG A 358 16.62 25.93 -2.85
N PHE A 359 16.50 25.20 -1.75
CA PHE A 359 17.33 25.43 -0.57
C PHE A 359 18.81 25.18 -0.82
N ILE A 360 19.17 24.15 -1.60
CA ILE A 360 20.56 23.93 -2.03
C ILE A 360 21.07 25.11 -2.85
N LYS A 361 20.27 25.63 -3.79
CA LYS A 361 20.65 26.81 -4.60
C LYS A 361 20.86 28.06 -3.75
N ILE A 362 20.00 28.29 -2.76
CA ILE A 362 20.15 29.40 -1.81
C ILE A 362 21.46 29.24 -1.03
N ALA A 363 21.72 28.05 -0.47
CA ALA A 363 22.94 27.77 0.29
C ALA A 363 24.21 27.98 -0.54
N VAL A 364 24.22 27.51 -1.79
CA VAL A 364 25.35 27.71 -2.72
C VAL A 364 25.55 29.19 -3.01
N SER A 365 24.47 29.95 -3.25
CA SER A 365 24.57 31.39 -3.52
C SER A 365 25.07 32.20 -2.30
N GLU A 366 24.69 31.79 -1.08
CA GLU A 366 25.18 32.41 0.15
C GLU A 366 26.67 32.12 0.33
N ALA A 367 27.12 30.88 0.09
CA ALA A 367 28.52 30.49 0.18
C ALA A 367 29.41 31.20 -0.84
N GLU A 368 28.93 31.41 -2.07
CA GLU A 368 29.63 32.20 -3.09
C GLU A 368 29.78 33.68 -2.68
N SER A 369 28.80 34.22 -1.96
CA SER A 369 28.81 35.62 -1.53
C SER A 369 29.74 35.90 -0.34
N THR A 370 29.97 34.92 0.53
CA THR A 370 30.82 35.08 1.72
C THR A 370 32.30 34.99 1.41
N GLY A 371 32.69 34.42 0.26
CA GLY A 371 34.09 34.39 -0.19
C GLY A 371 35.03 33.59 0.73
N GLU A 372 34.50 32.78 1.64
CA GLU A 372 35.28 31.91 2.52
C GLU A 372 35.63 30.61 1.77
N SER A 373 36.72 30.69 0.99
CA SER A 373 37.29 29.56 0.28
C SER A 373 38.20 28.76 1.23
N GLU A 374 37.83 27.51 1.55
CA GLU A 374 38.65 26.29 1.30
C GLU A 374 38.52 25.13 2.31
N ASP A 375 38.06 25.27 3.56
CA ASP A 375 38.29 24.18 4.55
C ASP A 375 37.06 23.55 5.26
N HIS A 376 35.85 23.59 4.68
CA HIS A 376 34.64 23.08 5.36
C HIS A 376 33.82 22.04 4.57
N GLU A 377 34.39 20.85 4.37
CA GLU A 377 33.65 19.68 3.84
C GLU A 377 32.73 18.98 4.87
N SER A 378 32.83 19.28 6.18
CA SER A 378 32.17 18.47 7.23
C SER A 378 30.82 19.00 7.78
N ALA A 379 30.26 20.10 7.26
CA ALA A 379 29.10 20.78 7.87
C ALA A 379 27.82 20.82 7.01
N THR A 380 27.70 20.01 5.96
CA THR A 380 26.66 20.17 4.92
C THR A 380 25.26 19.67 5.30
N THR A 381 25.10 18.76 6.26
CA THR A 381 23.81 18.12 6.59
C THR A 381 22.89 18.85 7.59
N PRO A 382 23.35 19.59 8.63
CA PRO A 382 22.43 20.33 9.51
C PRO A 382 21.90 21.65 8.89
N LEU A 383 22.29 21.98 7.65
CA LEU A 383 21.94 23.25 7.00
C LEU A 383 20.49 23.30 6.53
N LEU A 384 19.91 22.21 6.01
CA LEU A 384 18.60 22.31 5.35
C LEU A 384 17.48 22.69 6.32
N HIS A 385 17.42 22.02 7.49
CA HIS A 385 16.42 22.35 8.50
C HIS A 385 16.59 23.77 9.04
N ARG A 386 17.84 24.19 9.27
CA ARG A 386 18.14 25.55 9.72
C ARG A 386 17.71 26.58 8.69
N LEU A 387 18.07 26.39 7.42
CA LEU A 387 17.70 27.26 6.30
C LEU A 387 16.19 27.36 6.14
N ILE A 388 15.46 26.25 6.22
CA ILE A 388 13.98 26.26 6.19
C ILE A 388 13.42 27.04 7.38
N SER A 389 13.92 26.78 8.59
CA SER A 389 13.42 27.44 9.80
C SER A 389 13.73 28.94 9.83
N ASP A 390 14.89 29.33 9.31
CA ASP A 390 15.34 30.72 9.24
C ASP A 390 14.60 31.46 8.13
N ASP A 391 14.31 30.83 6.99
CA ASP A 391 13.47 31.39 5.93
C ASP A 391 12.05 31.69 6.43
N VAL A 392 11.41 30.73 7.11
CA VAL A 392 10.06 30.95 7.68
C VAL A 392 10.06 32.08 8.71
N LYS A 393 11.10 32.20 9.54
CA LYS A 393 11.21 33.30 10.51
C LYS A 393 11.44 34.65 9.82
N LYS A 394 12.32 34.71 8.83
CA LYS A 394 12.60 35.92 8.04
C LYS A 394 11.37 36.37 7.26
N ALA A 395 10.71 35.46 6.57
CA ALA A 395 9.47 35.71 5.83
C ALA A 395 8.38 36.31 6.73
N ASN A 396 8.16 35.74 7.92
CA ASN A 396 7.22 36.28 8.90
C ASN A 396 7.62 37.67 9.42
N ALA A 397 8.91 37.91 9.65
CA ALA A 397 9.40 39.22 10.12
C ALA A 397 9.28 40.30 9.03
N GLU A 398 9.49 39.94 7.77
CA GLU A 398 9.42 40.84 6.61
C GLU A 398 8.02 40.93 5.99
N ASN A 399 7.05 40.16 6.51
CA ASN A 399 5.71 40.01 5.94
C ASN A 399 5.75 39.64 4.44
N ARG A 400 6.70 38.78 4.06
CA ARG A 400 6.81 38.17 2.73
C ARG A 400 6.37 36.71 2.79
N LEU A 401 6.00 36.16 1.63
CA LEU A 401 5.73 34.74 1.48
C LEU A 401 7.02 33.95 1.67
N SER A 402 6.96 32.82 2.37
CA SER A 402 8.12 31.93 2.49
C SER A 402 8.41 31.26 1.14
N VAL A 403 9.63 30.74 0.94
CA VAL A 403 9.98 29.99 -0.29
C VAL A 403 9.03 28.81 -0.51
N VAL A 404 8.53 28.23 0.58
CA VAL A 404 7.53 27.18 0.55
C VAL A 404 6.20 27.71 0.02
N ASP A 405 5.72 28.83 0.56
CA ASP A 405 4.45 29.42 0.12
C ASP A 405 4.52 29.81 -1.36
N GLU A 406 5.65 30.32 -1.84
CA GLU A 406 5.90 30.59 -3.26
C GLU A 406 5.85 29.32 -4.12
N ILE A 407 6.40 28.20 -3.63
CA ILE A 407 6.30 26.90 -4.33
C ILE A 407 4.85 26.44 -4.38
N ILE A 408 4.13 26.51 -3.25
CA ILE A 408 2.72 26.12 -3.18
C ILE A 408 1.88 26.99 -4.13
N GLU A 409 2.13 28.30 -4.18
CA GLU A 409 1.47 29.21 -5.11
C GLU A 409 1.82 28.91 -6.57
N SER A 410 3.08 28.59 -6.89
CA SER A 410 3.47 28.19 -8.25
C SER A 410 2.78 26.89 -8.70
N ILE A 411 2.62 25.93 -7.78
CA ILE A 411 1.92 24.67 -8.05
C ILE A 411 0.41 24.93 -8.21
N LYS A 412 -0.16 25.83 -7.41
CA LYS A 412 -1.55 26.26 -7.56
C LYS A 412 -1.77 26.91 -8.93
N ALA A 413 -0.86 27.79 -9.35
CA ALA A 413 -0.94 28.46 -10.64
C ALA A 413 -0.82 27.46 -11.81
N GLU A 414 0.16 26.56 -11.78
CA GLU A 414 0.34 25.53 -12.82
C GLU A 414 -0.88 24.61 -12.97
N ASN A 415 -1.57 24.29 -11.86
CA ASN A 415 -2.74 23.42 -11.89
C ASN A 415 -4.06 24.16 -12.24
N MET A 416 -4.13 25.48 -12.06
CA MET A 416 -5.34 26.26 -12.36
C MET A 416 -5.51 26.58 -13.85
N ASP A 417 -4.43 26.62 -14.64
CA ASP A 417 -4.49 26.86 -16.08
C ASP A 417 -4.94 25.63 -16.89
N SER A 418 -4.90 24.43 -16.29
CA SER A 418 -5.54 23.26 -16.88
C SER A 418 -7.06 23.32 -16.63
N SER A 419 -7.81 23.81 -17.62
CA SER A 419 -9.29 23.84 -17.61
C SER A 419 -9.92 22.45 -17.41
N SER A 420 -9.15 21.38 -17.59
CA SER A 420 -9.41 20.05 -17.08
C SER A 420 -8.96 19.96 -15.61
N GLY A 421 -9.73 20.50 -14.67
CA GLY A 421 -9.43 20.36 -13.25
C GLY A 421 -9.29 18.87 -12.92
N ASN A 422 -8.06 18.41 -12.69
CA ASN A 422 -7.79 17.04 -12.28
C ASN A 422 -8.51 16.81 -10.95
N LEU A 423 -9.64 16.10 -10.98
CA LEU A 423 -10.59 15.87 -9.88
C LEU A 423 -9.96 15.29 -8.60
N PHE A 424 -8.69 14.88 -8.63
CA PHE A 424 -8.01 14.18 -7.54
C PHE A 424 -7.05 15.04 -6.70
N ILE A 425 -6.76 16.27 -7.12
CA ILE A 425 -5.74 17.16 -6.53
C ILE A 425 -6.29 18.29 -5.61
N PRO A 426 -7.49 18.87 -5.82
CA PRO A 426 -7.93 20.09 -5.10
C PRO A 426 -7.90 19.95 -3.58
N ASP A 427 -8.24 18.75 -3.10
CA ASP A 427 -8.37 18.41 -1.68
C ASP A 427 -7.03 18.44 -0.93
N LEU A 428 -5.91 18.13 -1.60
CA LEU A 428 -4.58 18.16 -0.99
C LEU A 428 -4.10 19.59 -0.84
N VAL A 429 -4.29 20.40 -1.89
CA VAL A 429 -3.89 21.80 -1.94
C VAL A 429 -4.69 22.65 -0.95
N GLN A 430 -5.96 22.32 -0.73
CA GLN A 430 -6.78 22.94 0.33
C GLN A 430 -6.40 22.47 1.74
N LYS A 431 -5.98 21.21 1.91
CA LYS A 431 -5.52 20.70 3.22
C LYS A 431 -4.10 21.14 3.57
N LEU A 432 -3.34 21.64 2.59
CA LEU A 432 -2.02 22.27 2.72
C LEU A 432 -2.14 23.78 3.09
N ASP A 433 -3.10 24.14 3.94
CA ASP A 433 -3.07 25.45 4.60
C ASP A 433 -1.76 25.60 5.41
N SER A 434 -1.25 26.83 5.53
CA SER A 434 0.05 27.14 6.16
C SER A 434 0.24 26.52 7.55
N ALA A 435 -0.85 26.36 8.32
CA ALA A 435 -0.86 25.70 9.63
C ALA A 435 -0.54 24.20 9.57
N SER A 436 -1.04 23.48 8.55
CA SER A 436 -0.78 22.04 8.39
C SER A 436 0.61 21.77 7.80
N PHE A 437 1.13 22.70 7.00
CA PHE A 437 2.48 22.60 6.46
C PHE A 437 3.56 22.86 7.51
N SER A 438 3.38 23.86 8.38
CA SER A 438 4.21 24.04 9.60
C SER A 438 4.28 22.76 10.44
N ALA A 439 3.14 22.09 10.62
CA ALA A 439 3.09 20.79 11.30
C ALA A 439 3.79 19.67 10.50
N LEU A 440 3.69 19.66 9.17
CA LEU A 440 4.42 18.73 8.30
C LEU A 440 5.93 18.94 8.41
N VAL A 441 6.41 20.18 8.30
CA VAL A 441 7.83 20.53 8.46
C VAL A 441 8.32 20.17 9.86
N SER A 442 7.54 20.43 10.91
CA SER A 442 7.88 20.01 12.28
C SER A 442 7.94 18.47 12.42
N ASN A 443 7.05 17.74 11.74
CA ASN A 443 7.06 16.28 11.73
C ASN A 443 8.23 15.72 10.90
N MET A 444 8.57 16.34 9.75
CA MET A 444 9.73 15.97 8.94
C MET A 444 11.01 16.28 9.69
N ALA A 445 11.11 17.45 10.32
CA ALA A 445 12.19 17.81 11.22
C ALA A 445 12.34 16.71 12.27
N ARG A 446 11.31 16.33 13.01
CA ARG A 446 11.37 15.22 13.98
C ARG A 446 11.76 13.86 13.39
N LEU A 447 11.39 13.57 12.14
CA LEU A 447 11.75 12.34 11.42
C LEU A 447 13.23 12.30 11.02
N PHE A 448 13.81 13.46 10.68
CA PHE A 448 15.22 13.60 10.30
C PHE A 448 16.14 13.97 11.48
N ASP A 449 15.58 14.57 12.54
CA ASP A 449 16.21 14.84 13.85
C ASP A 449 16.09 13.62 14.77
N VAL A 450 16.04 12.39 14.21
CA VAL A 450 16.46 11.18 14.92
C VAL A 450 17.98 11.26 15.09
N GLN A 451 18.42 12.30 15.80
CA GLN A 451 19.65 12.26 16.54
C GLN A 451 19.46 11.14 17.56
N TYR A 452 20.25 10.10 17.39
CA TYR A 452 20.70 9.22 18.45
C TYR A 452 20.68 9.98 19.79
N ASN A 453 19.84 9.53 20.72
CA ASN A 453 19.75 10.12 22.04
C ASN A 453 20.78 9.43 22.95
N PRO A 454 22.00 9.95 23.13
CA PRO A 454 23.00 9.32 24.00
C PRO A 454 22.53 9.25 25.47
N GLU A 455 21.47 9.96 25.84
CA GLU A 455 20.91 9.90 27.19
C GLU A 455 19.99 8.69 27.43
N SER A 456 19.44 8.05 26.38
CA SER A 456 18.67 6.81 26.58
C SER A 456 19.57 5.62 26.94
N GLU A 457 20.83 5.58 26.50
CA GLU A 457 21.78 4.53 26.93
C GLU A 457 22.30 4.75 28.35
N LYS A 458 22.41 6.00 28.82
CA LYS A 458 22.85 6.29 30.19
C LYS A 458 21.81 5.93 31.26
N LYS A 459 20.52 5.78 30.90
CA LYS A 459 19.46 5.41 31.86
C LYS A 459 19.30 3.90 32.05
N ASP A 460 19.73 3.07 31.09
CA ASP A 460 19.70 1.61 31.24
C ASP A 460 20.99 1.01 31.83
N ALA A 461 22.08 1.77 31.88
CA ALA A 461 23.33 1.35 32.56
C ALA A 461 23.24 1.40 34.10
N GLY A 462 22.22 2.04 34.68
CA GLY A 462 22.15 2.32 36.12
C GLY A 462 21.41 1.30 36.99
N LYS A 463 20.90 0.18 36.44
CA LYS A 463 20.02 -0.73 37.19
C LYS A 463 20.37 -2.22 37.04
N ARG A 464 21.65 -2.57 37.01
CA ARG A 464 22.08 -3.95 37.33
C ARG A 464 22.39 -4.05 38.81
N ARG A 465 21.43 -4.59 39.57
CA ARG A 465 21.59 -5.02 40.96
C ARG A 465 22.72 -6.04 41.04
N GLY A 466 23.71 -5.75 41.89
CA GLY A 466 24.76 -6.69 42.26
C GLY A 466 24.17 -7.97 42.84
N ARG A 467 24.60 -9.10 42.27
CA ARG A 467 24.47 -10.41 42.88
C ARG A 467 25.90 -10.90 43.06
N ASN A 468 26.34 -10.93 44.31
CA ASN A 468 27.62 -11.51 44.70
C ASN A 468 27.63 -13.00 44.37
N SER A 469 28.67 -13.45 43.69
CA SER A 469 29.21 -14.79 43.83
C SER A 469 30.70 -14.76 43.52
N ASP A 470 31.47 -15.21 44.49
CA ASP A 470 32.89 -15.48 44.43
C ASP A 470 33.25 -16.41 43.26
N GLY A 471 34.46 -16.27 42.73
CA GLY A 471 35.11 -17.38 42.00
C GLY A 471 36.02 -16.97 40.85
N GLN A 472 37.32 -16.88 41.19
CA GLN A 472 38.50 -17.31 40.44
C GLN A 472 38.83 -16.69 39.07
N ASP A 473 40.03 -16.12 39.09
CA ASP A 473 40.91 -15.68 38.01
C ASP A 473 41.15 -16.77 36.96
N ASP A 474 41.04 -16.39 35.68
CA ASP A 474 41.85 -16.90 34.57
C ASP A 474 42.00 -15.76 33.53
N GLU A 475 43.24 -15.32 33.34
CA GLU A 475 43.66 -14.30 32.37
C GLU A 475 43.81 -14.94 30.98
N ASP A 476 42.90 -14.63 30.05
CA ASP A 476 43.12 -14.84 28.62
C ASP A 476 42.98 -13.50 27.88
N ALA A 477 44.11 -13.00 27.40
CA ALA A 477 44.22 -11.77 26.62
C ALA A 477 43.76 -12.03 25.17
N GLY A 478 42.50 -11.70 24.88
CA GLY A 478 41.97 -11.60 23.52
C GLY A 478 42.28 -10.23 22.93
N GLU A 479 42.92 -10.22 21.75
CA GLU A 479 43.17 -9.03 20.93
C GLU A 479 41.84 -8.37 20.52
N GLU A 480 41.67 -7.09 20.86
CA GLU A 480 40.60 -6.24 20.33
C GLU A 480 40.82 -6.05 18.81
N GLU A 481 40.02 -6.72 18.00
CA GLU A 481 39.91 -6.38 16.57
C GLU A 481 39.34 -4.97 16.44
N ALA A 482 40.19 -4.05 15.99
CA ALA A 482 39.81 -2.68 15.68
C ALA A 482 38.78 -2.70 14.54
N LEU A 483 37.65 -2.03 14.76
CA LEU A 483 36.65 -1.81 13.73
C LEU A 483 37.28 -1.05 12.54
N PRO A 484 36.96 -1.43 11.28
CA PRO A 484 37.51 -0.77 10.11
C PRO A 484 37.13 0.71 10.10
N SER A 485 38.06 1.53 9.64
CA SER A 485 37.85 2.97 9.56
C SER A 485 36.80 3.28 8.50
N ILE A 486 36.14 4.45 8.61
CA ILE A 486 35.15 4.91 7.62
C ILE A 486 35.75 5.00 6.21
N ASP A 487 37.06 5.22 6.10
CA ASP A 487 37.77 5.27 4.82
C ASP A 487 37.96 3.87 4.19
N ASP A 488 38.00 2.81 5.02
CA ASP A 488 38.03 1.42 4.54
C ASP A 488 36.66 0.99 3.98
N ILE A 489 35.58 1.55 4.52
CA ILE A 489 34.20 1.31 4.06
C ILE A 489 33.95 2.02 2.72
N PHE A 490 34.50 3.22 2.52
CA PHE A 490 34.32 3.97 1.27
C PHE A 490 35.10 3.41 0.08
N ASN A 491 36.22 2.73 0.31
CA ASN A 491 37.00 2.10 -0.77
C ASN A 491 36.51 0.69 -1.14
N MET A 492 35.54 0.15 -0.42
CA MET A 492 34.89 -1.13 -0.73
C MET A 492 33.68 -1.00 -1.66
N PHE A 493 33.23 0.24 -1.91
CA PHE A 493 32.27 0.62 -2.94
C PHE A 493 33.00 1.28 -4.11
#